data_AF-A0A838X228-F1
#
_entry.id   AF-A0A838X228-F1
#
_cell.length_a   1.000
_cell.length_b   1.000
_cell.length_c   1.000
_cell.angle_alpha   90.00
_cell.angle_beta   90.00
_cell.angle_gamma   90.00
#
_symmetry.space_group_name_H-M   'P 1'
#
loop_
_entity.id
_entity.type
_entity.pdbx_description
1 polymer ?
#
loop_
_entity_poly.entity_id
_entity_poly.type
_entity_poly.pdbx_seq_one_letter_code
_entity_poly.pdbx_strand_id
1 'polypeptide(L)'
;MALKLTGTMHTYEWGHEELIAGLQGRTPSGQPEAELWFGAHPSAPALTSEGPLDEVIERESGKQLPFLVKLLAAKKPLSLQAHPSLEQAREGFARENAAGIPLDAPHRNYKDDNHKPELLIALTPFRAIAGFQPIERTLTLLRTFDLPQLAELERTLDDASLNTADRLARALKLAMTVDAAEAVVQRATELAAGDSECKGTAANLAFIAREYPGDNGVVAALLLNHVSLEPGE
;
A
#
# COMPACT_ATOMS: atom_id res chain seq x y z
N MET A 1 4.14 -23.83 28.09
CA MET A 1 5.50 -23.51 27.65
C MET A 1 5.43 -22.27 26.75
N ALA A 2 6.43 -21.39 26.77
CA ALA A 2 6.49 -20.24 25.88
C ALA A 2 7.78 -20.33 25.05
N LEU A 3 7.65 -20.21 23.72
CA LEU A 3 8.78 -20.20 22.79
C LEU A 3 9.10 -18.76 22.40
N LYS A 4 10.38 -18.38 22.50
CA LYS A 4 10.84 -17.11 21.94
C LYS A 4 10.84 -17.20 20.42
N LEU A 5 10.20 -16.23 19.76
CA LEU A 5 10.26 -16.09 18.31
C LEU A 5 11.40 -15.16 17.90
N THR A 6 12.15 -15.57 16.88
CA THR A 6 13.05 -14.71 16.12
C THR A 6 12.43 -14.45 14.77
N GLY A 7 12.09 -13.18 14.48
CA GLY A 7 11.46 -12.82 13.21
C GLY A 7 12.42 -12.93 12.02
N THR A 8 11.84 -13.04 10.82
CA THR A 8 12.58 -13.16 9.56
C THR A 8 12.61 -11.81 8.84
N MET A 9 13.81 -11.30 8.56
CA MET A 9 14.02 -9.97 7.98
C MET A 9 13.92 -10.00 6.46
N HIS A 10 13.22 -9.03 5.89
CA HIS A 10 13.13 -8.77 4.45
C HIS A 10 13.76 -7.41 4.12
N THR A 11 14.75 -7.41 3.23
CA THR A 11 15.58 -6.24 2.90
C THR A 11 15.18 -5.62 1.55
N TYR A 12 13.91 -5.26 1.40
CA TYR A 12 13.44 -4.60 0.18
C TYR A 12 13.98 -3.17 0.07
N GLU A 13 14.26 -2.69 -1.15
CA GLU A 13 14.89 -1.37 -1.39
C GLU A 13 14.13 -0.17 -0.84
N TRP A 14 12.82 -0.30 -0.64
CA TRP A 14 11.99 0.75 -0.04
C TRP A 14 12.12 0.84 1.48
N GLY A 15 12.81 -0.12 2.10
CA GLY A 15 12.97 -0.23 3.55
C GLY A 15 13.82 0.89 4.15
N HIS A 16 13.54 1.22 5.41
CA HIS A 16 14.36 2.14 6.18
C HIS A 16 15.53 1.37 6.81
N GLU A 17 16.71 1.99 6.82
CA GLU A 17 17.94 1.33 7.29
C GLU A 17 18.08 1.26 8.82
N GLU A 18 17.25 1.98 9.58
CA GLU A 18 17.52 2.26 11.00
C GLU A 18 16.34 1.96 11.93
N LEU A 19 15.09 2.09 11.47
CA LEU A 19 13.93 2.02 12.38
C LEU A 19 13.76 0.67 13.06
N ILE A 20 13.85 -0.44 12.31
CA ILE A 20 13.71 -1.79 12.89
C ILE A 20 14.91 -2.10 13.79
N ALA A 21 16.13 -1.77 13.35
CA ALA A 21 17.33 -1.90 14.16
C ALA A 21 17.24 -1.15 15.50
N GLY A 22 16.82 0.11 15.47
CA GLY A 22 16.64 0.95 16.65
C GLY A 22 15.58 0.40 17.59
N LEU A 23 14.44 -0.06 17.06
CA LEU A 23 13.39 -0.71 17.86
C LEU A 23 13.89 -1.99 18.55
N GLN A 24 14.78 -2.74 17.90
CA GLN A 24 15.40 -3.94 18.46
C GLN A 24 16.58 -3.64 19.40
N GLY A 25 17.00 -2.37 19.54
CA GLY A 25 18.15 -1.96 20.33
C GLY A 25 19.49 -2.45 19.77
N ARG A 26 19.56 -2.70 18.45
CA ARG A 26 20.79 -3.14 17.77
C ARG A 26 21.36 -2.05 16.88
N THR A 27 22.62 -2.21 16.50
CA THR A 27 23.21 -1.40 15.43
C THR A 27 22.54 -1.73 14.08
N PRO A 28 22.19 -0.71 13.26
CA PRO A 28 21.77 -0.91 11.88
C PRO A 28 22.71 -1.82 11.10
N SER A 29 22.15 -2.67 10.25
CA SER A 29 22.94 -3.59 9.41
C SER A 29 23.69 -2.88 8.27
N GLY A 30 23.33 -1.62 7.98
CA GLY A 30 23.80 -0.86 6.83
C GLY A 30 23.05 -1.18 5.53
N GLN A 31 22.02 -2.03 5.58
CA GLN A 31 21.12 -2.34 4.47
C GLN A 31 19.69 -1.90 4.79
N PRO A 32 18.81 -1.73 3.79
CA PRO A 32 17.39 -1.50 4.01
C PRO A 32 16.75 -2.65 4.82
N GLU A 33 15.95 -2.31 5.81
CA GLU A 33 15.21 -3.25 6.65
C GLU A 33 13.72 -2.94 6.52
N ALA A 34 13.07 -3.60 5.55
CA ALA A 34 11.75 -3.21 5.08
C ALA A 34 10.64 -3.85 5.92
N GLU A 35 10.71 -5.17 6.09
CA GLU A 35 9.74 -5.92 6.89
C GLU A 35 10.43 -6.94 7.81
N LEU A 36 10.03 -7.00 9.07
CA LEU A 36 10.39 -8.08 9.99
C LEU A 36 9.15 -8.93 10.29
N TRP A 37 9.18 -10.19 9.86
CA TRP A 37 8.03 -11.09 9.88
C TRP A 37 8.03 -11.97 11.13
N PHE A 38 6.89 -12.02 11.81
CA PHE A 38 6.59 -12.91 12.92
C PHE A 38 5.35 -13.74 12.57
N GLY A 39 5.57 -15.01 12.21
CA GLY A 39 4.49 -15.92 11.85
C GLY A 39 5.02 -17.20 11.22
N ALA A 40 4.09 -18.01 10.72
CA ALA A 40 4.37 -19.32 10.12
C ALA A 40 4.17 -19.29 8.60
N HIS A 41 4.50 -18.16 7.95
CA HIS A 41 4.36 -18.06 6.50
C HIS A 41 5.42 -18.94 5.81
N PRO A 42 5.05 -19.88 4.92
CA PRO A 42 6.00 -20.88 4.39
C PRO A 42 7.22 -20.29 3.65
N SER A 43 7.09 -19.09 3.08
CA SER A 43 8.23 -18.44 2.41
C SER A 43 9.26 -17.82 3.35
N ALA A 44 8.89 -17.58 4.61
CA ALA A 44 9.72 -16.87 5.58
C ALA A 44 9.16 -17.10 7.00
N PRO A 45 9.17 -18.35 7.51
CA PRO A 45 8.68 -18.63 8.85
C PRO A 45 9.60 -17.99 9.89
N ALA A 46 9.04 -17.54 11.01
CA ALA A 46 9.81 -17.14 12.17
C ALA A 46 10.52 -18.36 12.78
N LEU A 47 11.62 -18.14 13.49
CA LEU A 47 12.43 -19.20 14.09
C LEU A 47 12.17 -19.33 15.58
N THR A 48 12.23 -20.56 16.07
CA THR A 48 12.13 -20.92 17.49
C THR A 48 13.34 -21.78 17.91
N SER A 49 13.46 -22.09 19.20
CA SER A 49 14.45 -23.07 19.68
C SER A 49 14.21 -24.50 19.19
N GLU A 50 13.04 -24.78 18.60
CA GLU A 50 12.63 -26.09 18.11
C GLU A 50 12.56 -26.17 16.57
N GLY A 51 13.05 -25.14 15.88
CA GLY A 51 13.01 -25.03 14.42
C GLY A 51 12.06 -23.94 13.90
N PRO A 52 11.80 -23.93 12.58
CA PRO A 52 10.86 -23.02 11.93
C PRO A 52 9.44 -23.12 12.51
N LEU A 53 8.78 -21.98 12.70
CA LEU A 53 7.50 -21.91 13.39
C LEU A 53 6.38 -22.67 12.65
N ASP A 54 6.39 -22.68 11.33
CA ASP A 54 5.46 -23.45 10.51
C ASP A 54 5.58 -24.96 10.75
N GLU A 55 6.80 -25.49 10.76
CA GLU A 55 7.04 -26.91 11.08
C GLU A 55 6.66 -27.26 12.53
N VAL A 56 6.91 -26.35 13.47
CA VAL A 56 6.53 -26.52 14.88
C VAL A 56 5.00 -26.57 15.01
N ILE A 57 4.28 -25.62 14.41
CA ILE A 57 2.81 -25.59 14.49
C ILE A 57 2.20 -26.80 13.78
N GLU A 58 2.75 -27.21 12.63
CA GLU A 58 2.29 -28.40 11.91
C GLU A 58 2.46 -29.66 12.76
N ARG A 59 3.63 -29.85 13.39
CA ARG A 59 3.89 -31.01 14.27
C ARG A 59 2.96 -31.05 15.49
N GLU A 60 2.73 -29.89 16.12
CA GLU A 60 1.96 -29.82 17.37
C GLU A 60 0.44 -29.84 17.14
N SER A 61 -0.04 -29.31 16.01
CA SER A 61 -1.47 -29.05 15.81
C SER A 61 -2.01 -29.45 14.44
N GLY A 62 -1.16 -29.63 13.42
CA GLY A 62 -1.57 -29.87 12.02
C GLY A 62 -2.39 -28.72 11.42
N LYS A 63 -2.21 -27.50 11.93
CA LYS A 63 -2.97 -26.31 11.51
C LYS A 63 -2.05 -25.24 10.95
N GLN A 64 -2.62 -24.33 10.16
CA GLN A 64 -1.94 -23.13 9.72
C GLN A 64 -2.28 -21.95 10.64
N LEU A 65 -1.29 -21.07 10.87
CA LEU A 65 -1.50 -19.83 11.60
C LEU A 65 -2.28 -18.84 10.72
N PRO A 66 -3.44 -18.33 11.16
CA PRO A 66 -4.34 -17.56 10.28
C PRO A 66 -3.93 -16.09 10.13
N PHE A 67 -2.77 -15.68 10.65
CA PHE A 67 -2.27 -14.32 10.58
C PHE A 67 -0.74 -14.29 10.49
N LEU A 68 -0.23 -13.16 9.99
CA LEU A 68 1.18 -12.82 9.96
C LEU A 68 1.32 -11.44 10.60
N VAL A 69 2.22 -11.32 11.59
CA VAL A 69 2.57 -10.03 12.16
C VAL A 69 3.82 -9.51 11.48
N LYS A 70 3.81 -8.24 11.09
CA LYS A 70 4.97 -7.58 10.49
C LYS A 70 5.30 -6.32 11.26
N LEU A 71 6.60 -6.05 11.43
CA LEU A 71 7.07 -4.68 11.59
C LEU A 71 7.44 -4.17 10.20
N LEU A 72 6.86 -3.05 9.78
CA LEU A 72 7.10 -2.44 8.49
C LEU A 72 7.78 -1.09 8.70
N ALA A 73 8.92 -0.88 8.03
CA ALA A 73 9.66 0.38 8.08
C ALA A 73 9.86 0.92 6.67
N ALA A 74 8.91 1.74 6.22
CA ALA A 74 8.95 2.33 4.89
C ALA A 74 9.73 3.64 4.88
N LYS A 75 10.78 3.71 4.05
CA LYS A 75 11.50 4.94 3.72
C LYS A 75 10.92 5.61 2.48
N LYS A 76 10.38 4.81 1.56
CA LYS A 76 9.75 5.25 0.31
C LYS A 76 8.24 4.97 0.35
N PRO A 77 7.42 5.72 -0.40
CA PRO A 77 6.03 5.34 -0.62
C PRO A 77 5.95 3.95 -1.21
N LEU A 78 4.95 3.15 -0.81
CA LEU A 78 4.70 1.85 -1.40
C LEU A 78 3.70 1.97 -2.54
N SER A 79 3.68 0.97 -3.43
CA SER A 79 2.70 0.91 -4.52
C SER A 79 1.27 0.93 -3.99
N LEU A 80 0.36 1.55 -4.74
CA LEU A 80 -1.07 1.44 -4.48
C LEU A 80 -1.50 -0.02 -4.66
N GLN A 81 -2.24 -0.54 -3.68
CA GLN A 81 -2.67 -1.92 -3.64
C GLN A 81 -4.18 -2.01 -3.41
N ALA A 82 -4.77 -3.07 -3.95
CA ALA A 82 -6.13 -3.47 -3.65
C ALA A 82 -6.15 -4.97 -3.41
N HIS A 83 -6.76 -5.40 -2.31
CA HIS A 83 -6.96 -6.81 -2.03
C HIS A 83 -8.33 -7.25 -2.55
N PRO A 84 -8.40 -8.37 -3.30
CA PRO A 84 -9.66 -8.90 -3.76
C PRO A 84 -10.54 -9.35 -2.59
N SER A 85 -11.86 -9.37 -2.80
CA SER A 85 -12.77 -10.09 -1.91
C SER A 85 -12.44 -11.59 -1.89
N LEU A 86 -12.95 -12.32 -0.88
CA LEU A 86 -12.73 -13.76 -0.80
C LEU A 86 -13.23 -14.50 -2.07
N GLU A 87 -14.36 -14.08 -2.62
CA GLU A 87 -14.91 -14.64 -3.86
C GLU A 87 -13.98 -14.35 -5.04
N GLN A 88 -13.54 -13.10 -5.20
CA GLN A 88 -12.61 -12.71 -6.25
C GLN A 88 -11.25 -13.40 -6.12
N ALA A 89 -10.76 -13.64 -4.90
CA ALA A 89 -9.52 -14.35 -4.64
C ALA A 89 -9.60 -15.80 -5.12
N ARG A 90 -10.68 -16.50 -4.77
CA ARG A 90 -10.95 -17.89 -5.21
C ARG A 90 -11.04 -18.00 -6.72
N GLU A 91 -11.84 -17.12 -7.34
CA GLU A 91 -12.01 -17.11 -8.80
C GLU A 91 -10.69 -16.79 -9.52
N GLY A 92 -9.96 -15.78 -9.04
CA GLY A 92 -8.68 -15.37 -9.61
C GLY A 92 -7.61 -16.46 -9.49
N PHE A 93 -7.49 -17.08 -8.31
CA PHE A 93 -6.56 -18.17 -8.07
C PHE A 93 -6.84 -19.38 -8.96
N ALA A 94 -8.10 -19.80 -9.05
CA ALA A 94 -8.52 -20.91 -9.91
C ALA A 94 -8.26 -20.60 -11.39
N ARG A 95 -8.55 -19.38 -11.85
CA ARG A 95 -8.31 -18.94 -13.23
C ARG A 95 -6.83 -18.97 -13.59
N GLU A 96 -5.95 -18.41 -12.75
CA GLU A 96 -4.51 -18.38 -13.03
C GLU A 96 -3.88 -19.79 -12.95
N ASN A 97 -4.39 -20.68 -12.08
CA ASN A 97 -3.98 -22.09 -12.05
C ASN A 97 -4.40 -22.85 -13.31
N ALA A 98 -5.64 -22.65 -13.78
CA ALA A 98 -6.13 -23.27 -15.01
C ALA A 98 -5.34 -22.81 -16.25
N ALA A 99 -4.81 -21.58 -16.21
CA ALA A 99 -3.90 -21.05 -17.23
C ALA A 99 -2.44 -21.55 -17.09
N GLY A 100 -2.12 -22.33 -16.05
CA GLY A 100 -0.79 -22.88 -15.81
C GLY A 100 0.26 -21.84 -15.38
N ILE A 101 -0.16 -20.69 -14.85
CA ILE A 101 0.78 -19.63 -14.42
C ILE A 101 1.46 -20.06 -13.10
N PRO A 102 2.79 -20.20 -13.07
CA PRO A 102 3.53 -20.54 -11.83
C PRO A 102 3.27 -19.54 -10.69
N LEU A 103 3.30 -20.00 -9.44
CA LEU A 103 3.05 -19.15 -8.26
C LEU A 103 4.11 -18.05 -8.07
N ASP A 104 5.32 -18.28 -8.55
CA ASP A 104 6.46 -17.38 -8.50
C ASP A 104 6.59 -16.51 -9.77
N ALA A 105 5.69 -16.67 -10.76
CA ALA A 105 5.72 -15.88 -11.97
C ALA A 105 5.47 -14.39 -11.66
N PRO A 106 6.21 -13.46 -12.28
CA PRO A 106 6.11 -12.03 -11.98
C PRO A 106 4.74 -11.42 -12.31
N HIS A 107 3.95 -12.08 -13.17
CA HIS A 107 2.61 -11.66 -13.57
C HIS A 107 1.48 -12.42 -12.84
N ARG A 108 1.81 -13.26 -11.84
CA ARG A 108 0.84 -13.97 -11.00
C ARG A 108 0.27 -13.01 -9.95
N ASN A 109 -1.02 -12.70 -10.04
CA ASN A 109 -1.66 -11.76 -9.11
C ASN A 109 -2.29 -12.49 -7.91
N TYR A 110 -2.82 -13.70 -8.12
CA TYR A 110 -3.52 -14.47 -7.10
C TYR A 110 -2.63 -15.62 -6.65
N LYS A 111 -1.92 -15.43 -5.53
CA LYS A 111 -0.99 -16.42 -4.96
C LYS A 111 -1.64 -17.42 -4.00
N ASP A 112 -2.87 -17.12 -3.57
CA ASP A 112 -3.72 -17.96 -2.73
C ASP A 112 -5.19 -17.63 -3.02
N ASP A 113 -6.10 -18.44 -2.47
CA ASP A 113 -7.55 -18.33 -2.63
C ASP A 113 -8.23 -17.60 -1.46
N ASN A 114 -7.47 -16.84 -0.66
CA ASN A 114 -7.97 -16.16 0.52
C ASN A 114 -8.00 -14.64 0.36
N HIS A 115 -8.85 -13.99 1.14
CA HIS A 115 -8.82 -12.53 1.29
C HIS A 115 -7.75 -12.13 2.31
N LYS A 116 -7.20 -10.93 2.16
CA LYS A 116 -6.13 -10.41 3.01
C LYS A 116 -6.61 -9.15 3.72
N PRO A 117 -7.39 -9.29 4.81
CA PRO A 117 -7.68 -8.15 5.66
C PRO A 117 -6.39 -7.75 6.39
N GLU A 118 -6.08 -6.46 6.39
CA GLU A 118 -4.89 -5.91 7.03
C GLU A 118 -5.27 -4.90 8.11
N LEU A 119 -4.50 -4.89 9.19
CA LEU A 119 -4.56 -3.89 10.25
C LEU A 119 -3.17 -3.26 10.38
N LEU A 120 -3.11 -1.94 10.33
CA LEU A 120 -1.91 -1.16 10.55
C LEU A 120 -2.03 -0.45 11.89
N ILE A 121 -0.96 -0.47 12.67
CA ILE A 121 -0.80 0.32 13.90
C ILE A 121 0.48 1.13 13.77
N ALA A 122 0.38 2.45 13.91
CA ALA A 122 1.54 3.33 13.82
C ALA A 122 2.42 3.19 15.07
N LEU A 123 3.70 2.86 14.87
CA LEU A 123 4.71 2.85 15.95
C LEU A 123 5.49 4.18 16.01
N THR A 124 5.52 4.89 14.90
CA THR A 124 6.04 6.24 14.70
C THR A 124 5.00 7.00 13.87
N PRO A 125 5.06 8.35 13.78
CA PRO A 125 4.22 9.08 12.86
C PRO A 125 4.25 8.45 11.46
N PHE A 126 3.08 8.06 10.95
CA PHE A 126 2.95 7.28 9.72
C PHE A 126 2.00 7.97 8.75
N ARG A 127 2.32 7.91 7.45
CA ARG A 127 1.45 8.45 6.40
C ARG A 127 0.97 7.31 5.51
N ALA A 128 -0.33 7.26 5.28
CA ALA A 128 -0.96 6.27 4.42
C ALA A 128 -1.87 6.94 3.39
N ILE A 129 -2.12 6.24 2.30
CA ILE A 129 -3.18 6.56 1.36
C ILE A 129 -4.13 5.38 1.33
N ALA A 130 -5.39 5.59 1.74
CA ALA A 130 -6.32 4.49 1.97
C ALA A 130 -7.77 4.84 1.64
N GLY A 131 -8.37 4.06 0.75
CA GLY A 131 -9.75 4.22 0.32
C GLY A 131 -10.01 5.51 -0.47
N PHE A 132 -11.11 5.54 -1.21
CA PHE A 132 -11.55 6.75 -1.90
C PHE A 132 -11.99 7.81 -0.90
N GLN A 133 -11.64 9.07 -1.16
CA GLN A 133 -12.22 10.20 -0.44
C GLN A 133 -13.62 10.53 -1.00
N PRO A 134 -14.48 11.26 -0.25
CA PRO A 134 -15.76 11.74 -0.77
C PRO A 134 -15.58 12.51 -2.08
N ILE A 135 -16.47 12.27 -3.04
CA ILE A 135 -16.40 12.86 -4.39
C ILE A 135 -16.30 14.39 -4.32
N GLU A 136 -17.05 15.02 -3.41
CA GLU A 136 -17.09 16.46 -3.24
C GLU A 136 -15.75 17.04 -2.78
N ARG A 137 -15.00 16.27 -1.96
CA ARG A 137 -13.64 16.63 -1.56
C ARG A 137 -12.67 16.49 -2.72
N THR A 138 -12.80 15.42 -3.51
CA THR A 138 -12.01 15.27 -4.74
C THR A 138 -12.29 16.40 -5.72
N LEU A 139 -13.55 16.75 -5.98
CA LEU A 139 -13.91 17.85 -6.89
C LEU A 139 -13.32 19.19 -6.43
N THR A 140 -13.39 19.49 -5.13
CA THR A 140 -12.75 20.70 -4.55
C THR A 140 -11.23 20.68 -4.76
N LEU A 141 -10.59 19.52 -4.56
CA LEU A 141 -9.16 19.35 -4.79
C LEU A 141 -8.79 19.55 -6.28
N LEU A 142 -9.54 18.94 -7.20
CA LEU A 142 -9.31 19.08 -8.65
C LEU A 142 -9.43 20.53 -9.11
N ARG A 143 -10.45 21.25 -8.62
CA ARG A 143 -10.63 22.70 -8.89
C ARG A 143 -9.53 23.56 -8.29
N THR A 144 -8.94 23.15 -7.17
CA THR A 144 -7.78 23.85 -6.56
C THR A 144 -6.51 23.64 -7.38
N PHE A 145 -6.35 22.44 -7.94
CA PHE A 145 -5.26 22.13 -8.86
C PHE A 145 -5.42 22.92 -10.17
N ASP A 146 -6.65 23.08 -10.66
CA ASP A 146 -7.01 23.91 -11.83
C ASP A 146 -6.18 23.54 -13.06
N LEU A 147 -6.19 22.24 -13.40
CA LEU A 147 -5.42 21.68 -14.50
C LEU A 147 -6.36 21.22 -15.63
N PRO A 148 -6.22 21.73 -16.87
CA PRO A 148 -7.02 21.29 -18.01
C PRO A 148 -6.98 19.78 -18.26
N GLN A 149 -5.84 19.14 -17.98
CA GLN A 149 -5.64 17.70 -18.11
C GLN A 149 -6.58 16.89 -17.20
N LEU A 150 -7.08 17.48 -16.11
CA LEU A 150 -7.98 16.83 -15.16
C LEU A 150 -9.46 17.12 -15.42
N ALA A 151 -9.80 17.91 -16.46
CA ALA A 151 -11.18 18.32 -16.74
C ALA A 151 -12.12 17.12 -16.98
N GLU A 152 -11.63 16.08 -17.67
CA GLU A 152 -12.41 14.87 -17.92
C GLU A 152 -12.63 14.04 -16.65
N LEU A 153 -11.64 14.03 -15.76
CA LEU A 153 -11.72 13.39 -14.45
C LEU A 153 -12.78 14.09 -13.59
N GLU A 154 -12.74 15.43 -13.54
CA GLU A 154 -13.74 16.25 -12.84
C GLU A 154 -15.14 16.01 -13.39
N ARG A 155 -15.31 16.07 -14.72
CA ARG A 155 -16.60 15.82 -15.39
C ARG A 155 -17.15 14.42 -15.09
N THR A 156 -16.29 13.41 -15.06
CA THR A 156 -16.68 12.03 -14.73
C THR A 156 -17.18 11.90 -13.29
N LEU A 157 -16.55 12.60 -12.36
CA LEU A 157 -16.96 12.61 -10.95
C LEU A 157 -18.24 13.42 -10.73
N ASP A 158 -18.48 14.47 -11.52
CA ASP A 158 -19.68 15.32 -11.42
C ASP A 158 -20.91 14.74 -12.14
N ASP A 159 -20.76 13.68 -12.95
CA ASP A 159 -21.84 13.10 -13.77
C ASP A 159 -22.98 12.48 -12.93
N ALA A 160 -23.98 13.31 -12.64
CA ALA A 160 -25.22 13.00 -11.94
C ALA A 160 -25.94 11.72 -12.40
N SER A 161 -25.74 11.30 -13.66
CA SER A 161 -26.40 10.13 -14.24
C SER A 161 -25.82 8.79 -13.76
N LEU A 162 -24.60 8.81 -13.22
CA LEU A 162 -23.90 7.62 -12.72
C LEU A 162 -24.06 7.49 -11.19
N ASN A 163 -24.09 6.26 -10.70
CA ASN A 163 -23.92 5.99 -9.27
C ASN A 163 -22.47 6.24 -8.83
N THR A 164 -22.24 6.36 -7.52
CA THR A 164 -20.92 6.64 -6.92
C THR A 164 -19.84 5.63 -7.35
N ALA A 165 -20.16 4.34 -7.38
CA ALA A 165 -19.19 3.30 -7.71
C ALA A 165 -18.72 3.41 -9.17
N ASP A 166 -19.64 3.65 -10.10
CA ASP A 166 -19.31 3.83 -11.52
C ASP A 166 -18.48 5.09 -11.76
N ARG A 167 -18.79 6.19 -11.07
CA ARG A 167 -17.99 7.43 -11.13
C ARG A 167 -16.56 7.19 -10.68
N LEU A 168 -16.36 6.60 -9.50
CA LEU A 168 -15.04 6.33 -8.94
C LEU A 168 -14.26 5.34 -9.80
N ALA A 169 -14.90 4.28 -10.30
CA ALA A 169 -14.25 3.30 -11.15
C ALA A 169 -13.79 3.90 -12.49
N ARG A 170 -14.62 4.74 -13.13
CA ARG A 170 -14.25 5.45 -14.36
C ARG A 170 -13.17 6.49 -14.11
N ALA A 171 -13.30 7.26 -13.02
CA ALA A 171 -12.33 8.26 -12.63
C ALA A 171 -10.95 7.63 -12.34
N LEU A 172 -10.89 6.52 -11.60
CA LEU A 172 -9.64 5.81 -11.37
C LEU A 172 -9.01 5.31 -12.67
N LYS A 173 -9.79 4.72 -13.58
CA LYS A 173 -9.28 4.30 -14.90
C LYS A 173 -8.69 5.47 -15.69
N LEU A 174 -9.40 6.61 -15.71
CA LEU A 174 -8.90 7.82 -16.36
C LEU A 174 -7.60 8.30 -15.71
N ALA A 175 -7.56 8.40 -14.37
CA ALA A 175 -6.39 8.82 -13.61
C ALA A 175 -5.14 7.97 -13.91
N MET A 176 -5.31 6.66 -14.14
CA MET A 176 -4.21 5.77 -14.50
C MET A 176 -3.69 5.94 -15.94
N THR A 177 -4.45 6.60 -16.82
CA THR A 177 -4.13 6.69 -18.27
C THR A 177 -3.90 8.11 -18.78
N VAL A 178 -4.35 9.11 -18.04
CA VAL A 178 -4.23 10.52 -18.43
C VAL A 178 -2.79 10.97 -18.36
N ASP A 179 -2.36 11.77 -19.33
CA ASP A 179 -1.04 12.43 -19.33
C ASP A 179 -1.11 13.71 -18.48
N ALA A 180 -1.14 13.52 -17.15
CA ALA A 180 -1.27 14.62 -16.19
C ALA A 180 -0.25 14.56 -15.05
N ALA A 181 0.55 13.50 -14.94
CA ALA A 181 1.45 13.29 -13.79
C ALA A 181 2.39 14.49 -13.58
N GLU A 182 3.08 14.95 -14.62
CA GLU A 182 4.01 16.09 -14.51
C GLU A 182 3.31 17.39 -14.07
N ALA A 183 2.16 17.70 -14.68
CA ALA A 183 1.38 18.90 -14.35
C ALA A 183 0.84 18.85 -12.90
N VAL A 184 0.34 17.69 -12.47
CA VAL A 184 -0.09 17.46 -11.08
C VAL A 184 1.06 17.68 -10.11
N VAL A 185 2.25 17.17 -10.42
CA VAL A 185 3.42 17.29 -9.54
C VAL A 185 3.94 18.71 -9.46
N GLN A 186 4.00 19.42 -10.58
CA GLN A 186 4.37 20.84 -10.60
C GLN A 186 3.40 21.63 -9.72
N ARG A 187 2.10 21.46 -9.94
CA ARG A 187 1.08 22.17 -9.18
C ARG A 187 1.07 21.81 -7.69
N ALA A 188 1.25 20.52 -7.37
CA ALA A 188 1.39 20.06 -6.00
C ALA A 188 2.60 20.69 -5.30
N THR A 189 3.72 20.86 -6.01
CA THR A 189 4.93 21.50 -5.45
C THR A 189 4.68 22.97 -5.10
N GLU A 190 3.98 23.70 -5.97
CA GLU A 190 3.58 25.10 -5.73
C GLU A 190 2.63 25.21 -4.52
N LEU A 191 1.59 24.37 -4.48
CA LEU A 191 0.59 24.37 -3.40
C LEU A 191 1.19 23.93 -2.06
N ALA A 192 2.18 23.03 -2.08
CA ALA A 192 2.91 22.62 -0.89
C ALA A 192 3.79 23.73 -0.31
N ALA A 193 4.34 24.61 -1.16
CA ALA A 193 5.14 25.76 -0.74
C ALA A 193 4.28 26.93 -0.23
N GLY A 194 3.08 27.09 -0.76
CA GLY A 194 2.15 28.15 -0.41
C GLY A 194 1.38 27.94 0.90
N ASP A 195 0.36 28.78 1.08
CA ASP A 195 -0.66 28.67 2.12
C ASP A 195 -1.98 28.24 1.47
N SER A 196 -2.22 26.94 1.44
CA SER A 196 -3.38 26.30 0.81
C SER A 196 -3.97 25.27 1.77
N GLU A 197 -5.29 25.15 1.79
CA GLU A 197 -5.99 24.11 2.57
C GLU A 197 -5.57 22.69 2.17
N CYS A 198 -5.12 22.49 0.93
CA CYS A 198 -4.65 21.19 0.43
C CYS A 198 -3.13 20.96 0.57
N LYS A 199 -2.41 21.84 1.28
CA LYS A 199 -0.94 21.79 1.44
C LYS A 199 -0.41 20.42 1.86
N GLY A 200 -1.09 19.75 2.79
CA GLY A 200 -0.70 18.41 3.26
C GLY A 200 -0.77 17.36 2.15
N THR A 201 -1.89 17.31 1.42
CA THR A 201 -2.06 16.45 0.25
C THR A 201 -1.04 16.77 -0.82
N ALA A 202 -0.87 18.05 -1.16
CA ALA A 202 0.08 18.51 -2.17
C ALA A 202 1.53 18.11 -1.81
N ALA A 203 1.93 18.26 -0.55
CA ALA A 203 3.24 17.81 -0.07
C ALA A 203 3.43 16.29 -0.18
N ASN A 204 2.38 15.50 0.09
CA ASN A 204 2.43 14.04 -0.07
C ASN A 204 2.57 13.64 -1.55
N LEU A 205 1.84 14.28 -2.47
CA LEU A 205 1.96 14.03 -3.90
C LEU A 205 3.35 14.38 -4.43
N ALA A 206 3.90 15.54 -4.01
CA ALA A 206 5.26 15.94 -4.36
C ALA A 206 6.34 15.03 -3.75
N PHE A 207 6.07 14.36 -2.63
CA PHE A 207 6.96 13.33 -2.08
C PHE A 207 6.90 12.04 -2.91
N ILE A 208 5.70 11.57 -3.26
CA ILE A 208 5.49 10.37 -4.08
C ILE A 208 6.20 10.50 -5.42
N ALA A 209 6.01 11.63 -6.11
CA ALA A 209 6.60 11.85 -7.43
C ALA A 209 8.12 11.99 -7.46
N ARG A 210 8.76 12.31 -6.32
CA ARG A 210 10.22 12.29 -6.23
C ARG A 210 10.77 10.86 -6.26
N GLU A 211 10.06 9.91 -5.65
CA GLU A 211 10.44 8.50 -5.67
C GLU A 211 9.97 7.79 -6.95
N TYR A 212 8.87 8.25 -7.55
CA TYR A 212 8.24 7.66 -8.74
C TYR A 212 7.94 8.74 -9.81
N PRO A 213 8.97 9.31 -10.47
CA PRO A 213 8.78 10.37 -11.44
C PRO A 213 8.01 9.89 -12.67
N GLY A 214 6.98 10.63 -13.07
CA GLY A 214 6.12 10.31 -14.23
C GLY A 214 5.07 9.23 -13.97
N ASP A 215 4.97 8.69 -12.75
CA ASP A 215 3.99 7.64 -12.44
C ASP A 215 2.57 8.23 -12.25
N ASN A 216 1.60 7.70 -12.99
CA ASN A 216 0.20 8.13 -12.92
C ASN A 216 -0.49 7.80 -11.58
N GLY A 217 0.14 7.01 -10.71
CA GLY A 217 -0.28 6.81 -9.33
C GLY A 217 -0.42 8.12 -8.56
N VAL A 218 0.32 9.18 -8.92
CA VAL A 218 0.15 10.52 -8.32
C VAL A 218 -1.21 11.15 -8.69
N VAL A 219 -1.73 10.87 -9.89
CA VAL A 219 -3.06 11.33 -10.32
C VAL A 219 -4.13 10.50 -9.61
N ALA A 220 -3.94 9.18 -9.50
CA ALA A 220 -4.83 8.31 -8.76
C ALA A 220 -4.91 8.69 -7.27
N ALA A 221 -3.80 9.12 -6.66
CA ALA A 221 -3.76 9.56 -5.28
C ALA A 221 -4.66 10.78 -4.99
N LEU A 222 -4.98 11.62 -5.98
CA LEU A 222 -5.97 12.70 -5.84
C LEU A 222 -7.39 12.17 -5.52
N LEU A 223 -7.67 10.89 -5.81
CA LEU A 223 -8.97 10.26 -5.54
C LEU A 223 -9.05 9.64 -4.13
N LEU A 224 -7.94 9.58 -3.40
CA LEU A 224 -7.81 8.76 -2.20
C LEU A 224 -7.67 9.61 -0.93
N ASN A 225 -8.01 9.05 0.23
CA ASN A 225 -7.77 9.72 1.50
C ASN A 225 -6.28 9.71 1.81
N HIS A 226 -5.73 10.87 2.14
CA HIS A 226 -4.41 11.00 2.74
C HIS A 226 -4.56 11.00 4.26
N VAL A 227 -4.02 9.97 4.91
CA VAL A 227 -4.13 9.73 6.34
C VAL A 227 -2.77 9.92 6.99
N SER A 228 -2.75 10.65 8.09
CA SER A 228 -1.61 10.71 9.01
C SER A 228 -2.03 10.04 10.31
N LEU A 229 -1.19 9.15 10.81
CA LEU A 229 -1.41 8.40 12.05
C LEU A 229 -0.31 8.77 13.03
N GLU A 230 -0.71 9.09 14.25
CA GLU A 230 0.18 9.25 15.40
C GLU A 230 0.49 7.89 16.05
N PRO A 231 1.59 7.75 16.80
CA PRO A 231 1.92 6.49 17.46
C PRO A 231 0.78 5.96 18.34
N GLY A 232 0.36 4.72 18.08
CA GLY A 232 -0.72 4.02 18.77
C GLY A 232 -2.08 4.06 18.07
N GLU A 233 -2.24 4.86 17.00
CA GLU A 233 -3.39 4.82 16.10
C GLU A 233 -3.33 3.67 15.09
#